data_AF-A0A940Q8U7-F1
#
_entry.id   AF-A0A940Q8U7-F1
#
_cell.length_a   1.000
_cell.length_b   1.000
_cell.length_c   1.000
_cell.angle_alpha   90.00
_cell.angle_beta   90.00
_cell.angle_gamma   90.00
#
_symmetry.space_group_name_H-M   'P 1'
#
loop_
_entity.id
_entity.type
_entity.pdbx_description
1 polymer ?
#
loop_
_entity_poly.entity_id
_entity_poly.type
_entity_poly.pdbx_seq_one_letter_code
_entity_poly.pdbx_strand_id
1 'polypeptide(L)'
;MRLIRQSENMPVKGIVSSEFIIRLKTAEMFMPNAAVKVRIGGKYDMEFCPHFISRISRKGGIVTINAFDRMRMTENDFIETDFKEENQPFDTSGVLGAIASQCGFAPCSLSISAVPVLYYKDIHGKKCREILNLLSENGVGVWHCSDNEELIFTPLFSAYRKLSVDEKNSSPLYIHSRKGPFKAVYAKNTSSGEVFSAGSASDFRSILKLSGKLFDKDRTAAVMSGIAEKFWDSFYCAHAAVSFAPCGLTEFVFGDRYGLISVKSTVHFCAKEIFAEAATADICEDESDYTDLVGYELRKRIEYDRKYGSTIISDKGIGFTSDKCTDSGQADISYFTAVGNKVTEFGGAMLDCVMPDLIETITDGADECERHITYGGKKYSLKYKKEKGKKTDISFTEVVE
;
A
#
# COMPACT_ATOMS: atom_id res chain seq x y z
N MET A 1 -13.99 -1.28 31.17
CA MET A 1 -14.51 -1.85 29.89
C MET A 1 -13.63 -1.35 28.77
N ARG A 2 -13.47 -2.11 27.68
CA ARG A 2 -12.65 -1.71 26.52
C ARG A 2 -13.45 -1.87 25.22
N LEU A 3 -13.29 -0.93 24.29
CA LEU A 3 -13.77 -1.03 22.90
C LEU A 3 -12.56 -1.04 21.97
N ILE A 4 -12.46 -2.03 21.08
CA ILE A 4 -11.37 -2.14 20.11
C ILE A 4 -11.95 -1.97 18.71
N ARG A 5 -11.29 -1.15 17.87
CA ARG A 5 -11.59 -0.98 16.44
C ARG A 5 -10.32 -1.08 15.64
N GLN A 6 -10.36 -1.84 14.54
CA GLN A 6 -9.20 -2.09 13.70
C GLN A 6 -9.60 -2.13 12.22
N SER A 7 -8.84 -1.44 11.38
CA SER A 7 -8.74 -1.67 9.93
C SER A 7 -7.32 -2.14 9.57
N GLU A 8 -7.17 -2.70 8.37
CA GLU A 8 -5.87 -3.16 7.86
C GLU A 8 -4.91 -1.99 7.51
N ASN A 9 -3.63 -2.32 7.27
CA ASN A 9 -2.54 -1.38 6.96
C ASN A 9 -2.80 -0.51 5.72
N MET A 10 -1.99 0.53 5.51
CA MET A 10 -2.09 1.38 4.30
C MET A 10 -1.89 0.55 3.00
N PRO A 11 -2.67 0.78 1.93
CA PRO A 11 -3.85 1.65 1.87
C PRO A 11 -4.98 1.11 2.74
N VAL A 12 -5.55 1.96 3.60
CA VAL A 12 -6.59 1.52 4.55
C VAL A 12 -7.80 1.05 3.78
N LYS A 13 -8.01 -0.26 3.83
CA LYS A 13 -9.09 -0.96 3.16
C LYS A 13 -9.57 -2.15 4.00
N GLY A 14 -10.65 -2.76 3.55
CA GLY A 14 -11.37 -3.84 4.19
C GLY A 14 -12.57 -3.38 5.02
N ILE A 15 -12.74 -4.04 6.15
CA ILE A 15 -13.87 -3.90 7.06
C ILE A 15 -13.34 -3.52 8.44
N VAL A 16 -13.95 -2.50 9.05
CA VAL A 16 -13.78 -2.20 10.48
C VAL A 16 -14.87 -2.90 11.25
N SER A 17 -14.48 -3.79 12.16
CA SER A 17 -15.37 -4.27 13.20
C SER A 17 -15.00 -3.63 14.53
N SER A 18 -16.00 -3.51 15.39
CA SER A 18 -15.82 -3.07 16.77
C SER A 18 -16.12 -4.20 17.76
N GLU A 19 -15.25 -4.34 18.75
CA GLU A 19 -15.33 -5.36 19.79
C GLU A 19 -15.41 -4.71 21.17
N PHE A 20 -16.49 -5.01 21.90
CA PHE A 20 -16.57 -4.76 23.32
C PHE A 20 -16.00 -5.90 24.13
N ILE A 21 -15.12 -5.56 25.07
CA ILE A 21 -14.61 -6.45 26.09
C ILE A 21 -15.06 -5.93 27.46
N ILE A 22 -15.97 -6.66 28.07
CA ILE A 22 -16.56 -6.34 29.37
C ILE A 22 -16.08 -7.38 30.38
N ARG A 23 -15.58 -6.93 31.53
CA ARG A 23 -15.16 -7.79 32.64
C ARG A 23 -15.98 -7.43 33.88
N LEU A 24 -16.71 -8.40 34.42
CA LEU A 24 -17.68 -8.21 35.50
C LEU A 24 -17.47 -9.26 36.59
N LYS A 25 -17.70 -8.86 37.84
CA LYS A 25 -17.93 -9.80 38.95
C LYS A 25 -19.44 -9.96 39.09
N THR A 26 -19.97 -11.08 38.60
CA THR A 26 -21.42 -11.33 38.60
C THR A 26 -21.71 -12.82 38.62
N ALA A 27 -22.84 -13.19 39.22
CA ALA A 27 -23.41 -14.54 39.16
C ALA A 27 -24.33 -14.75 37.94
N GLU A 28 -24.66 -13.67 37.23
CA GLU A 28 -25.59 -13.69 36.10
C GLU A 28 -25.10 -14.55 34.93
N MET A 29 -26.07 -15.18 34.25
CA MET A 29 -25.81 -15.93 33.03
C MET A 29 -26.10 -15.09 31.80
N PHE A 30 -25.14 -15.07 30.87
CA PHE A 30 -25.27 -14.44 29.56
C PHE A 30 -25.39 -15.52 28.49
N MET A 31 -26.21 -15.27 27.48
CA MET A 31 -26.39 -16.16 26.33
C MET A 31 -25.49 -15.73 25.17
N PRO A 32 -24.82 -16.66 24.47
CA PRO A 32 -24.19 -16.37 23.19
C PRO A 32 -25.20 -15.75 22.21
N ASN A 33 -24.72 -14.89 21.32
CA ASN A 33 -25.49 -14.14 20.33
C ASN A 33 -26.56 -13.17 20.87
N ALA A 34 -26.74 -13.07 22.18
CA ALA A 34 -27.57 -12.02 22.75
C ALA A 34 -27.02 -10.63 22.38
N ALA A 35 -27.92 -9.73 22.00
CA ALA A 35 -27.58 -8.33 21.80
C ALA A 35 -27.35 -7.66 23.16
N VAL A 36 -26.25 -6.94 23.26
CA VAL A 36 -25.85 -6.16 24.44
C VAL A 36 -25.74 -4.72 24.00
N LYS A 37 -26.49 -3.86 24.67
CA LYS A 37 -26.39 -2.43 24.51
C LYS A 37 -25.60 -1.87 25.67
N VAL A 38 -24.51 -1.21 25.37
CA VAL A 38 -23.66 -0.58 26.38
C VAL A 38 -24.10 0.87 26.51
N ARG A 39 -24.46 1.26 27.74
CA ARG A 39 -24.66 2.67 28.09
C ARG A 39 -23.71 3.03 29.22
N ILE A 40 -23.06 4.17 29.09
CA ILE A 40 -22.18 4.74 30.09
C ILE A 40 -22.88 6.00 30.59
N GLY A 41 -23.25 6.01 31.86
CA GLY A 41 -23.81 7.20 32.51
C GLY A 41 -22.73 8.04 33.19
N GLY A 42 -23.06 9.29 33.51
CA GLY A 42 -22.19 10.22 34.25
C GLY A 42 -21.95 11.51 33.49
N LYS A 43 -20.74 12.08 33.62
CA LYS A 43 -20.33 13.31 32.90
C LYS A 43 -20.41 13.17 31.37
N TYR A 44 -20.25 11.96 30.87
CA TYR A 44 -20.35 11.60 29.46
C TYR A 44 -21.44 10.52 29.32
N ASP A 45 -22.69 10.93 29.08
CA ASP A 45 -23.76 9.98 28.76
C ASP A 45 -23.55 9.49 27.33
N MET A 46 -23.27 8.20 27.20
CA MET A 46 -22.94 7.58 25.92
C MET A 46 -23.69 6.29 25.76
N GLU A 47 -24.26 6.12 24.58
CA GLU A 47 -24.98 4.91 24.20
C GLU A 47 -24.38 4.36 22.92
N PHE A 48 -24.05 3.07 22.93
CA PHE A 48 -23.44 2.40 21.80
C PHE A 48 -24.47 1.58 21.04
N CYS A 49 -24.24 1.44 19.74
CA CYS A 49 -24.99 0.50 18.92
C CYS A 49 -24.92 -0.92 19.51
N PRO A 50 -25.95 -1.76 19.29
CA PRO A 50 -25.97 -3.12 19.79
C PRO A 50 -24.73 -3.91 19.36
N HIS A 51 -24.09 -4.57 20.32
CA HIS A 51 -23.05 -5.57 20.06
C HIS A 51 -23.54 -6.94 20.49
N PHE A 52 -23.19 -7.97 19.74
CA PHE A 52 -23.70 -9.31 19.95
C PHE A 52 -22.63 -10.19 20.59
N ILE A 53 -22.98 -10.86 21.69
CA ILE A 53 -22.06 -11.72 22.43
C ILE A 53 -21.53 -12.81 21.49
N SER A 54 -20.22 -12.89 21.34
CA SER A 54 -19.55 -13.95 20.58
C SER A 54 -18.88 -14.95 21.51
N ARG A 55 -18.29 -14.47 22.62
CA ARG A 55 -17.59 -15.32 23.58
C ARG A 55 -17.87 -14.90 25.01
N ILE A 56 -18.00 -15.91 25.88
CA ILE A 56 -18.09 -15.73 27.32
C ILE A 56 -17.01 -16.61 27.97
N SER A 57 -16.22 -16.04 28.86
CA SER A 57 -15.23 -16.78 29.66
C SER A 57 -15.45 -16.50 31.14
N ARG A 58 -15.32 -17.52 31.99
CA ARG A 58 -15.45 -17.41 33.44
C ARG A 58 -14.19 -17.97 34.09
N LYS A 59 -13.38 -17.11 34.71
CA LYS A 59 -12.12 -17.51 35.36
C LYS A 59 -11.87 -16.64 36.59
N GLY A 60 -11.53 -17.26 37.72
CA GLY A 60 -11.15 -16.55 38.95
C GLY A 60 -12.21 -15.59 39.50
N GLY A 61 -13.50 -15.96 39.38
CA GLY A 61 -14.61 -15.11 39.83
C GLY A 61 -14.91 -13.90 38.94
N ILE A 62 -14.30 -13.83 37.74
CA ILE A 62 -14.55 -12.77 36.76
C ILE A 62 -15.17 -13.40 35.50
N VAL A 63 -16.28 -12.81 35.06
CA VAL A 63 -16.91 -13.08 33.76
C VAL A 63 -16.36 -12.09 32.75
N THR A 64 -15.79 -12.58 31.65
CA THR A 64 -15.37 -11.78 30.50
C THR A 64 -16.29 -12.04 29.34
N ILE A 65 -16.88 -10.98 28.78
CA ILE A 65 -17.78 -11.01 27.63
C ILE A 65 -17.06 -10.29 26.47
N ASN A 66 -16.98 -10.96 25.33
CA ASN A 66 -16.56 -10.38 24.07
C ASN A 66 -17.79 -10.30 23.17
N ALA A 67 -18.14 -9.09 22.75
CA ALA A 67 -19.28 -8.82 21.89
C ALA A 67 -18.83 -7.98 20.69
N PHE A 68 -19.25 -8.37 19.48
CA PHE A 68 -18.91 -7.66 18.25
C PHE A 68 -20.11 -6.90 17.72
N ASP A 69 -19.88 -5.78 17.06
CA ASP A 69 -20.93 -5.07 16.33
C ASP A 69 -21.56 -5.91 15.21
N ARG A 70 -22.51 -5.28 14.52
CA ARG A 70 -23.26 -5.88 13.42
C ARG A 70 -22.39 -6.30 12.23
N MET A 71 -21.16 -5.79 12.08
CA MET A 71 -20.26 -6.23 11.01
C MET A 71 -19.94 -7.71 11.09
N ARG A 72 -20.07 -8.34 12.27
CA ARG A 72 -19.97 -9.81 12.40
C ARG A 72 -20.96 -10.58 11.51
N MET A 73 -22.11 -10.00 11.18
CA MET A 73 -23.15 -10.66 10.37
C MET A 73 -22.74 -10.77 8.90
N THR A 74 -21.73 -10.01 8.48
CA THR A 74 -21.17 -10.09 7.13
C THR A 74 -20.38 -11.38 6.89
N GLU A 75 -20.12 -12.18 7.93
CA GLU A 75 -19.50 -13.50 7.82
C GLU A 75 -20.42 -14.57 7.23
N ASN A 76 -21.71 -14.27 7.09
CA ASN A 76 -22.69 -15.15 6.46
C ASN A 76 -22.54 -15.14 4.93
N ASP A 77 -22.91 -16.26 4.31
CA ASP A 77 -22.99 -16.40 2.86
C ASP A 77 -24.01 -15.41 2.29
N PHE A 78 -23.69 -14.77 1.17
CA PHE A 78 -24.60 -13.85 0.51
C PHE A 78 -25.76 -14.60 -0.16
N ILE A 79 -26.98 -14.17 0.10
CA ILE A 79 -28.18 -14.76 -0.51
C ILE A 79 -28.46 -14.05 -1.83
N GLU A 80 -28.01 -14.67 -2.92
CA GLU A 80 -28.06 -14.13 -4.28
C GLU A 80 -29.39 -14.41 -5.03
N THR A 81 -30.50 -14.62 -4.33
CA THR A 81 -31.77 -15.08 -4.94
C THR A 81 -32.26 -14.19 -6.09
N ASP A 82 -31.96 -12.90 -6.03
CA ASP A 82 -32.36 -11.87 -6.99
C ASP A 82 -31.26 -11.53 -8.02
N PHE A 83 -30.11 -12.20 -7.96
CA PHE A 83 -28.92 -11.91 -8.76
C PHE A 83 -28.41 -13.18 -9.47
N LYS A 84 -29.18 -13.73 -10.40
CA LYS A 84 -28.89 -15.06 -11.01
C LYS A 84 -28.41 -15.02 -12.46
N GLU A 85 -28.47 -13.87 -13.12
CA GLU A 85 -28.10 -13.75 -14.53
C GLU A 85 -26.57 -13.63 -14.69
N GLU A 86 -25.91 -14.69 -15.17
CA GLU A 86 -24.43 -14.79 -15.18
C GLU A 86 -23.71 -13.64 -15.90
N ASN A 87 -24.32 -13.10 -16.97
CA ASN A 87 -23.71 -12.08 -17.84
C ASN A 87 -24.33 -10.68 -17.66
N GLN A 88 -25.28 -10.51 -16.75
CA GLN A 88 -25.91 -9.21 -16.52
C GLN A 88 -25.12 -8.39 -15.49
N PRO A 89 -24.84 -7.10 -15.75
CA PRO A 89 -24.30 -6.23 -14.72
C PRO A 89 -25.39 -5.93 -13.68
N PHE A 90 -25.08 -6.15 -12.42
CA PHE A 90 -25.90 -5.76 -11.28
C PHE A 90 -25.45 -4.42 -10.74
N ASP A 91 -26.40 -3.53 -10.46
CA ASP A 91 -26.08 -2.27 -9.79
C ASP A 91 -25.53 -2.55 -8.38
N THR A 92 -24.38 -1.96 -8.08
CA THR A 92 -23.69 -2.17 -6.81
C THR A 92 -24.53 -1.67 -5.65
N SER A 93 -25.34 -0.62 -5.84
CA SER A 93 -26.25 -0.12 -4.81
C SER A 93 -27.31 -1.16 -4.40
N GLY A 94 -27.82 -1.94 -5.37
CA GLY A 94 -28.77 -3.02 -5.14
C GLY A 94 -28.17 -4.19 -4.37
N VAL A 95 -26.95 -4.61 -4.74
CA VAL A 95 -26.20 -5.65 -4.01
C VAL A 95 -25.92 -5.21 -2.58
N LEU A 96 -25.47 -3.97 -2.38
CA LEU A 96 -25.23 -3.40 -1.05
C LEU A 96 -26.51 -3.33 -0.21
N GLY A 97 -27.65 -2.95 -0.82
CA GLY A 97 -28.95 -2.96 -0.17
C GLY A 97 -29.38 -4.35 0.29
N ALA A 98 -29.15 -5.37 -0.53
CA ALA A 98 -29.40 -6.77 -0.18
C ALA A 98 -28.51 -7.23 0.98
N ILE A 99 -27.21 -6.93 0.94
CA ILE A 99 -26.27 -7.22 2.05
C ILE A 99 -26.73 -6.53 3.34
N ALA A 100 -27.09 -5.24 3.24
CA ALA A 100 -27.51 -4.45 4.39
C ALA A 100 -28.76 -5.04 5.06
N SER A 101 -29.78 -5.36 4.25
CA SER A 101 -31.02 -6.01 4.70
C SER A 101 -30.74 -7.38 5.32
N GLN A 102 -29.98 -8.24 4.64
CA GLN A 102 -29.66 -9.59 5.11
C GLN A 102 -28.90 -9.58 6.44
N CYS A 103 -27.97 -8.64 6.62
CA CYS A 103 -27.19 -8.49 7.84
C CYS A 103 -27.91 -7.66 8.93
N GLY A 104 -29.11 -7.15 8.62
CA GLY A 104 -29.95 -6.39 9.53
C GLY A 104 -29.46 -4.98 9.83
N PHE A 105 -28.69 -4.34 8.94
CA PHE A 105 -28.32 -2.94 9.08
C PHE A 105 -29.54 -2.03 8.88
N ALA A 106 -29.49 -0.84 9.48
CA ALA A 106 -30.49 0.18 9.28
C ALA A 106 -30.51 0.65 7.80
N PRO A 107 -31.68 1.02 7.26
CA PRO A 107 -31.79 1.56 5.91
C PRO A 107 -30.93 2.82 5.75
N CYS A 108 -30.10 2.84 4.71
CA CYS A 108 -29.25 3.98 4.37
C CYS A 108 -29.01 4.01 2.85
N SER A 109 -28.60 5.18 2.33
CA SER A 109 -28.18 5.29 0.93
C SER A 109 -26.78 4.70 0.79
N LEU A 110 -26.69 3.58 0.07
CA LEU A 110 -25.44 2.85 -0.15
C LEU A 110 -24.96 3.10 -1.57
N SER A 111 -23.82 3.77 -1.71
CA SER A 111 -23.17 3.92 -3.01
C SER A 111 -21.65 3.92 -2.87
N ILE A 112 -20.97 3.39 -3.89
CA ILE A 112 -19.53 3.45 -4.03
C ILE A 112 -19.21 3.77 -5.50
N SER A 113 -18.92 5.04 -5.79
CA SER A 113 -18.77 5.49 -7.18
C SER A 113 -17.62 4.81 -7.93
N ALA A 114 -16.63 4.27 -7.21
CA ALA A 114 -15.51 3.54 -7.81
C ALA A 114 -15.93 2.22 -8.47
N VAL A 115 -17.00 1.58 -8.00
CA VAL A 115 -17.50 0.32 -8.57
C VAL A 115 -19.01 0.45 -8.74
N PRO A 116 -19.49 0.92 -9.91
CA PRO A 116 -20.92 1.12 -10.13
C PRO A 116 -21.66 -0.19 -10.36
N VAL A 117 -21.00 -1.20 -10.94
CA VAL A 117 -21.61 -2.50 -11.26
C VAL A 117 -20.77 -3.68 -10.80
N LEU A 118 -21.43 -4.78 -10.48
CA LEU A 118 -20.86 -6.09 -10.17
C LEU A 118 -21.44 -7.15 -11.11
N TYR A 119 -20.70 -8.22 -11.36
CA TYR A 119 -21.19 -9.37 -12.12
C TYR A 119 -21.45 -10.57 -11.22
N TYR A 120 -22.19 -11.55 -11.72
CA TYR A 120 -22.49 -12.78 -10.98
C TYR A 120 -21.26 -13.44 -10.37
N LYS A 121 -20.16 -13.56 -11.13
CA LYS A 121 -18.89 -14.12 -10.65
C LYS A 121 -18.26 -13.37 -9.45
N ASP A 122 -18.62 -12.09 -9.25
CA ASP A 122 -18.08 -11.25 -8.19
C ASP A 122 -18.84 -11.44 -6.87
N ILE A 123 -20.06 -11.96 -6.93
CA ILE A 123 -20.96 -12.18 -5.78
C ILE A 123 -21.25 -13.66 -5.50
N HIS A 124 -21.15 -14.51 -6.53
CA HIS A 124 -21.61 -15.90 -6.46
C HIS A 124 -20.79 -16.75 -5.51
N GLY A 125 -21.47 -17.42 -4.58
CA GLY A 125 -20.84 -18.27 -3.58
C GLY A 125 -19.87 -17.52 -2.66
N LYS A 126 -20.07 -16.20 -2.50
CA LYS A 126 -19.28 -15.33 -1.63
C LYS A 126 -20.02 -15.03 -0.34
N LYS A 127 -19.25 -14.75 0.70
CA LYS A 127 -19.76 -14.09 1.91
C LYS A 127 -20.01 -12.62 1.64
N CYS A 128 -20.95 -12.03 2.37
CA CYS A 128 -21.16 -10.58 2.35
C CYS A 128 -19.83 -9.82 2.61
N ARG A 129 -19.00 -10.31 3.54
CA ARG A 129 -17.68 -9.76 3.86
C ARG A 129 -16.72 -9.77 2.67
N GLU A 130 -16.72 -10.83 1.86
CA GLU A 130 -15.83 -10.92 0.71
C GLU A 130 -16.22 -9.92 -0.39
N ILE A 131 -17.52 -9.72 -0.60
CA ILE A 131 -18.05 -8.71 -1.55
C ILE A 131 -17.70 -7.30 -1.06
N LEU A 132 -17.91 -7.00 0.22
CA LEU A 132 -17.54 -5.70 0.81
C LEU A 132 -16.03 -5.45 0.72
N ASN A 133 -15.20 -6.47 0.98
CA ASN A 133 -13.75 -6.38 0.81
C ASN A 133 -13.37 -6.10 -0.65
N LEU A 134 -13.96 -6.81 -1.62
CA LEU A 134 -13.74 -6.54 -3.04
C LEU A 134 -14.04 -5.08 -3.39
N LEU A 135 -15.18 -4.56 -2.96
CA LEU A 135 -15.56 -3.16 -3.20
C LEU A 135 -14.59 -2.18 -2.54
N SER A 136 -14.20 -2.48 -1.30
CA SER A 136 -13.27 -1.67 -0.54
C SER A 136 -11.85 -1.65 -1.13
N GLU A 137 -11.38 -2.75 -1.71
CA GLU A 137 -10.08 -2.81 -2.39
C GLU A 137 -10.01 -1.88 -3.60
N ASN A 138 -11.12 -1.75 -4.32
CA ASN A 138 -11.19 -0.96 -5.55
C ASN A 138 -11.63 0.49 -5.29
N GLY A 139 -12.39 0.74 -4.22
CA GLY A 139 -12.77 2.09 -3.79
C GLY A 139 -11.81 2.75 -2.79
N VAL A 140 -10.86 1.99 -2.24
CA VAL A 140 -9.83 2.43 -1.29
C VAL A 140 -10.44 3.15 -0.07
N GLY A 141 -10.95 2.37 0.86
CA GLY A 141 -11.57 2.86 2.09
C GLY A 141 -12.16 1.71 2.88
N VAL A 142 -12.88 1.97 3.95
CA VAL A 142 -13.38 0.90 4.82
C VAL A 142 -14.89 0.88 4.94
N TRP A 143 -15.45 -0.31 5.09
CA TRP A 143 -16.83 -0.50 5.51
C TRP A 143 -16.90 -0.61 7.03
N HIS A 144 -17.90 0.01 7.64
CA HIS A 144 -18.14 -0.08 9.08
C HIS A 144 -19.62 0.07 9.42
N CYS A 145 -19.97 -0.36 10.64
CA CYS A 145 -21.28 -0.12 11.22
C CYS A 145 -21.28 1.24 11.93
N SER A 146 -22.16 2.14 11.51
CA SER A 146 -22.33 3.45 12.15
C SER A 146 -22.98 3.34 13.53
N ASP A 147 -23.01 4.45 14.26
CA ASP A 147 -23.71 4.54 15.55
C ASP A 147 -25.24 4.35 15.38
N ASN A 148 -25.77 4.67 14.20
CA ASN A 148 -27.18 4.47 13.82
C ASN A 148 -27.46 3.08 13.25
N GLU A 149 -26.51 2.14 13.36
CA GLU A 149 -26.60 0.78 12.84
C GLU A 149 -26.64 0.69 11.30
N GLU A 150 -26.18 1.74 10.61
CA GLU A 150 -26.11 1.78 9.14
C GLU A 150 -24.78 1.19 8.65
N LEU A 151 -24.80 0.55 7.48
CA LEU A 151 -23.59 0.16 6.78
C LEU A 151 -23.02 1.39 6.06
N ILE A 152 -21.80 1.81 6.37
CA ILE A 152 -21.19 3.01 5.78
C ILE A 152 -19.83 2.69 5.17
N PHE A 153 -19.58 3.21 3.97
CA PHE A 153 -18.24 3.27 3.38
C PHE A 153 -17.57 4.59 3.73
N THR A 154 -16.35 4.55 4.24
CA THR A 154 -15.52 5.75 4.46
C THR A 154 -14.25 5.64 3.62
N PRO A 155 -14.11 6.49 2.58
CA PRO A 155 -12.92 6.52 1.74
C PRO A 155 -11.64 6.83 2.52
N LEU A 156 -10.50 6.38 2.02
CA LEU A 156 -9.19 6.78 2.51
C LEU A 156 -9.02 8.31 2.44
N PHE A 157 -8.32 8.87 3.43
CA PHE A 157 -8.18 10.33 3.63
C PHE A 157 -9.50 11.09 3.82
N SER A 158 -10.55 10.37 4.22
CA SER A 158 -11.79 10.93 4.76
C SER A 158 -12.02 10.35 6.14
N ALA A 159 -12.78 11.06 6.97
CA ALA A 159 -13.17 10.59 8.28
C ALA A 159 -14.69 10.60 8.38
N TYR A 160 -15.26 9.56 8.98
CA TYR A 160 -16.68 9.50 9.31
C TYR A 160 -17.02 10.55 10.37
N ARG A 161 -16.10 10.76 11.32
CA ARG A 161 -16.23 11.76 12.38
C ARG A 161 -14.88 12.36 12.74
N LYS A 162 -14.91 13.60 13.23
CA LYS A 162 -13.78 14.27 13.88
C LYS A 162 -13.98 14.27 15.38
N LEU A 163 -12.93 13.96 16.13
CA LEU A 163 -12.93 13.88 17.58
C LEU A 163 -11.85 14.81 18.14
N SER A 164 -12.28 15.85 18.84
CA SER A 164 -11.38 16.77 19.54
C SER A 164 -10.75 16.07 20.74
N VAL A 165 -9.44 16.20 20.87
CA VAL A 165 -8.66 15.66 21.97
C VAL A 165 -8.31 16.78 22.94
N ASP A 166 -8.53 16.55 24.24
CA ASP A 166 -8.08 17.47 25.29
C ASP A 166 -6.58 17.25 25.54
N GLU A 167 -5.75 18.09 24.91
CA GLU A 167 -4.30 17.99 24.96
C GLU A 167 -3.73 18.10 26.39
N LYS A 168 -4.41 18.83 27.28
CA LYS A 168 -3.93 19.03 28.67
C LYS A 168 -4.00 17.75 29.50
N ASN A 169 -4.94 16.88 29.16
CA ASN A 169 -5.20 15.63 29.85
C ASN A 169 -4.77 14.40 29.03
N SER A 170 -4.02 14.62 27.94
CA SER A 170 -3.56 13.56 27.04
C SER A 170 -2.06 13.30 27.16
N SER A 171 -1.62 12.10 26.78
CA SER A 171 -0.21 11.82 26.54
C SER A 171 0.31 12.58 25.31
N PRO A 172 1.62 12.81 25.19
CA PRO A 172 2.21 13.39 23.98
C PRO A 172 1.79 12.64 22.71
N LEU A 173 1.50 13.41 21.65
CA LEU A 173 1.29 12.90 20.30
C LEU A 173 2.64 12.62 19.63
N TYR A 174 2.83 11.41 19.13
CA TYR A 174 3.99 11.03 18.33
C TYR A 174 3.60 10.93 16.86
N ILE A 175 4.35 11.60 15.98
CA ILE A 175 4.28 11.41 14.53
C ILE A 175 5.51 10.60 14.13
N HIS A 176 5.30 9.46 13.47
CA HIS A 176 6.39 8.51 13.17
C HIS A 176 6.88 8.62 11.73
N SER A 177 5.97 8.62 10.76
CA SER A 177 6.28 8.73 9.33
C SER A 177 5.29 9.67 8.65
N ARG A 178 5.73 10.31 7.57
CA ARG A 178 4.88 11.19 6.77
C ARG A 178 5.06 10.90 5.31
N LYS A 179 3.94 10.74 4.61
CA LYS A 179 3.91 10.53 3.17
C LYS A 179 2.99 11.51 2.47
N GLY A 180 3.35 11.91 1.27
CA GLY A 180 2.68 12.93 0.50
C GLY A 180 3.46 14.25 0.44
N PRO A 181 2.94 15.28 -0.24
CA PRO A 181 1.61 15.30 -0.85
C PRO A 181 1.52 14.26 -1.97
N PHE A 182 0.39 13.55 -2.06
CA PHE A 182 0.20 12.56 -3.11
C PHE A 182 -0.03 13.25 -4.46
N LYS A 183 0.80 12.90 -5.44
CA LYS A 183 0.80 13.44 -6.80
C LYS A 183 0.60 12.39 -7.87
N ALA A 184 0.77 11.11 -7.51
CA ALA A 184 0.49 9.99 -8.41
C ALA A 184 -0.08 8.78 -7.66
N VAL A 185 -0.89 8.01 -8.38
CA VAL A 185 -1.40 6.69 -7.99
C VAL A 185 -0.97 5.67 -9.03
N TYR A 186 -0.47 4.52 -8.58
CA TYR A 186 -0.32 3.33 -9.40
C TYR A 186 -1.20 2.22 -8.85
N ALA A 187 -2.07 1.68 -9.68
CA ALA A 187 -3.00 0.63 -9.31
C ALA A 187 -2.78 -0.60 -10.18
N LYS A 188 -2.48 -1.74 -9.55
CA LYS A 188 -2.36 -3.03 -10.22
C LYS A 188 -3.71 -3.75 -10.21
N ASN A 189 -4.21 -4.08 -11.39
CA ASN A 189 -5.30 -5.02 -11.53
C ASN A 189 -4.77 -6.44 -11.26
N THR A 190 -5.21 -7.05 -10.16
CA THR A 190 -4.70 -8.37 -9.76
C THR A 190 -5.24 -9.52 -10.59
N SER A 191 -6.32 -9.30 -11.36
CA SER A 191 -6.90 -10.29 -12.26
C SER A 191 -6.19 -10.32 -13.62
N SER A 192 -5.91 -9.16 -14.22
CA SER A 192 -5.23 -9.06 -15.52
C SER A 192 -3.71 -8.91 -15.41
N GLY A 193 -3.20 -8.50 -14.25
CA GLY A 193 -1.80 -8.12 -14.05
C GLY A 193 -1.43 -6.73 -14.58
N GLU A 194 -2.38 -6.04 -15.25
CA GLU A 194 -2.17 -4.71 -15.81
C GLU A 194 -1.97 -3.66 -14.71
N VAL A 195 -1.16 -2.63 -15.03
CA VAL A 195 -0.88 -1.52 -14.12
C VAL A 195 -1.39 -0.22 -14.74
N PHE A 196 -2.28 0.43 -14.02
CA PHE A 196 -2.82 1.74 -14.36
C PHE A 196 -2.13 2.81 -13.52
N SER A 197 -1.98 4.00 -14.10
CA SER A 197 -1.35 5.14 -13.43
C SER A 197 -2.16 6.41 -13.65
N ALA A 198 -2.28 7.23 -12.61
CA ALA A 198 -2.87 8.57 -12.69
C ALA A 198 -2.00 9.57 -11.92
N GLY A 199 -1.92 10.81 -12.42
CA GLY A 199 -1.01 11.82 -11.89
C GLY A 199 0.45 11.62 -12.33
N SER A 200 1.37 12.39 -11.74
CA SER A 200 2.80 12.34 -12.03
C SER A 200 3.61 12.73 -10.80
N ALA A 201 4.60 11.92 -10.46
CA ALA A 201 5.51 12.17 -9.34
C ALA A 201 6.90 11.64 -9.68
N SER A 202 7.92 12.40 -9.31
CA SER A 202 9.33 11.98 -9.42
C SER A 202 9.87 11.34 -8.14
N ASP A 203 9.18 11.54 -7.01
CA ASP A 203 9.54 11.01 -5.69
C ASP A 203 8.53 9.95 -5.26
N PHE A 204 9.03 8.78 -4.82
CA PHE A 204 8.22 7.68 -4.31
C PHE A 204 7.38 8.08 -3.09
N ARG A 205 7.83 9.06 -2.29
CA ARG A 205 7.06 9.61 -1.16
C ARG A 205 5.79 10.32 -1.61
N SER A 206 5.67 10.72 -2.87
CA SER A 206 4.47 11.31 -3.46
C SER A 206 3.59 10.31 -4.24
N ILE A 207 3.95 9.02 -4.21
CA ILE A 207 3.27 7.97 -4.98
C ILE A 207 2.45 7.06 -4.06
N LEU A 208 1.16 6.86 -4.34
CA LEU A 208 0.35 5.82 -3.70
C LEU A 208 0.28 4.56 -4.57
N LYS A 209 0.64 3.39 -4.01
CA LYS A 209 0.49 2.09 -4.68
C LYS A 209 -0.75 1.37 -4.18
N LEU A 210 -1.51 0.79 -5.10
CA LEU A 210 -2.76 0.10 -4.84
C LEU A 210 -2.82 -1.22 -5.62
N SER A 211 -3.63 -2.14 -5.14
CA SER A 211 -3.91 -3.40 -5.83
C SER A 211 -5.33 -3.87 -5.54
N GLY A 212 -6.01 -4.35 -6.58
CA GLY A 212 -7.41 -4.80 -6.53
C GLY A 212 -7.84 -5.41 -7.85
N LYS A 213 -8.88 -6.25 -7.84
CA LYS A 213 -9.28 -7.04 -9.03
C LYS A 213 -9.99 -6.26 -10.13
N LEU A 214 -10.52 -5.07 -9.82
CA LEU A 214 -11.36 -4.27 -10.70
C LEU A 214 -10.69 -2.94 -11.09
N PHE A 215 -9.42 -2.70 -10.74
CA PHE A 215 -8.76 -1.46 -11.16
C PHE A 215 -8.69 -1.34 -12.69
N ASP A 216 -9.01 -0.14 -13.16
CA ASP A 216 -8.84 0.32 -14.53
C ASP A 216 -8.39 1.79 -14.53
N LYS A 217 -8.26 2.39 -15.72
CA LYS A 217 -7.82 3.78 -15.88
C LYS A 217 -8.73 4.78 -15.14
N ASP A 218 -10.05 4.63 -15.26
CA ASP A 218 -11.02 5.59 -14.73
C ASP A 218 -11.09 5.52 -13.20
N ARG A 219 -11.07 4.32 -12.64
CA ARG A 219 -11.01 4.10 -11.19
C ARG A 219 -9.71 4.64 -10.59
N THR A 220 -8.59 4.42 -11.27
CA THR A 220 -7.29 4.94 -10.83
C THR A 220 -7.28 6.47 -10.82
N ALA A 221 -7.88 7.10 -11.83
CA ALA A 221 -8.05 8.55 -11.89
C ALA A 221 -8.98 9.09 -10.79
N ALA A 222 -10.09 8.39 -10.51
CA ALA A 222 -11.01 8.75 -9.44
C ALA A 222 -10.34 8.72 -8.06
N VAL A 223 -9.54 7.69 -7.77
CA VAL A 223 -8.76 7.63 -6.53
C VAL A 223 -7.75 8.77 -6.47
N MET A 224 -7.01 9.04 -7.55
CA MET A 224 -6.05 10.14 -7.60
C MET A 224 -6.73 11.49 -7.28
N SER A 225 -7.90 11.75 -7.86
CA SER A 225 -8.68 12.96 -7.58
C SER A 225 -9.06 13.09 -6.09
N GLY A 226 -9.43 11.98 -5.45
CA GLY A 226 -9.80 11.96 -4.03
C GLY A 226 -8.64 12.15 -3.05
N ILE A 227 -7.40 11.90 -3.48
CA ILE A 227 -6.21 11.96 -2.61
C ILE A 227 -5.22 13.07 -2.96
N ALA A 228 -5.43 13.77 -4.07
CA ALA A 228 -4.51 14.79 -4.56
C ALA A 228 -4.14 15.80 -3.47
N GLU A 229 -2.84 16.07 -3.34
CA GLU A 229 -2.28 17.03 -2.36
C GLU A 229 -2.53 16.69 -0.89
N LYS A 230 -3.10 15.52 -0.57
CA LYS A 230 -3.27 15.06 0.80
C LYS A 230 -1.98 14.45 1.34
N PHE A 231 -1.87 14.46 2.67
CA PHE A 231 -0.79 13.84 3.41
C PHE A 231 -1.31 12.68 4.24
N TRP A 232 -0.47 11.68 4.42
CA TRP A 232 -0.64 10.65 5.43
C TRP A 232 0.40 10.86 6.52
N ASP A 233 -0.06 11.07 7.74
CA ASP A 233 0.78 11.11 8.92
C ASP A 233 0.51 9.84 9.73
N SER A 234 1.52 8.97 9.87
CA SER A 234 1.42 7.91 10.87
C SER A 234 1.65 8.51 12.24
N PHE A 235 0.76 8.17 13.16
CA PHE A 235 0.78 8.73 14.50
C PHE A 235 0.43 7.70 15.55
N TYR A 236 0.86 7.99 16.77
CA TYR A 236 0.50 7.25 17.95
C TYR A 236 0.24 8.19 19.11
N CYS A 237 -0.86 7.94 19.82
CA CYS A 237 -1.16 8.55 21.11
C CYS A 237 -1.65 7.43 22.04
N ALA A 238 -0.92 7.19 23.12
CA ALA A 238 -1.24 6.14 24.10
C ALA A 238 -2.46 6.50 24.95
N HIS A 239 -2.67 7.78 25.20
CA HIS A 239 -3.77 8.31 25.99
C HIS A 239 -4.26 9.61 25.36
N ALA A 240 -5.28 9.54 24.51
CA ALA A 240 -6.04 10.70 24.06
C ALA A 240 -7.29 10.85 24.92
N ALA A 241 -7.39 11.92 25.71
CA ALA A 241 -8.59 12.23 26.48
C ALA A 241 -9.70 12.69 25.52
N VAL A 242 -10.80 11.93 25.48
CA VAL A 242 -11.87 12.08 24.47
C VAL A 242 -13.24 12.20 25.12
N SER A 243 -14.14 12.93 24.47
CA SER A 243 -15.51 13.15 24.94
C SER A 243 -16.51 12.11 24.42
N PHE A 244 -16.15 11.34 23.40
CA PHE A 244 -16.93 10.25 22.84
C PHE A 244 -16.02 9.19 22.21
N ALA A 245 -16.58 8.02 21.91
CA ALA A 245 -15.86 6.92 21.29
C ALA A 245 -15.77 7.12 19.77
N PRO A 246 -14.60 6.84 19.16
CA PRO A 246 -14.43 6.94 17.72
C PRO A 246 -15.33 5.94 16.99
N CYS A 247 -15.77 6.30 15.78
CA CYS A 247 -16.59 5.47 14.91
C CYS A 247 -16.04 5.44 13.47
N GLY A 248 -16.01 4.26 12.84
CA GLY A 248 -15.34 4.04 11.56
C GLY A 248 -13.89 4.54 11.54
N LEU A 249 -13.49 5.17 10.43
CA LEU A 249 -12.29 6.02 10.39
C LEU A 249 -12.59 7.34 11.09
N THR A 250 -11.92 7.59 12.20
CA THR A 250 -12.09 8.83 12.99
C THR A 250 -10.83 9.67 12.90
N GLU A 251 -11.00 10.97 12.62
CA GLU A 251 -9.94 11.96 12.71
C GLU A 251 -9.80 12.44 14.15
N PHE A 252 -8.61 12.33 14.74
CA PHE A 252 -8.30 12.87 16.05
C PHE A 252 -7.68 14.25 15.90
N VAL A 253 -8.31 15.27 16.48
CA VAL A 253 -7.88 16.67 16.36
C VAL A 253 -7.19 17.09 17.65
N PHE A 254 -5.88 17.33 17.58
CA PHE A 254 -5.04 17.76 18.71
C PHE A 254 -4.72 19.25 18.55
N GLY A 255 -5.48 20.12 19.23
CA GLY A 255 -5.36 21.57 19.05
C GLY A 255 -5.58 21.96 17.58
N ASP A 256 -4.55 22.54 16.96
CA ASP A 256 -4.55 22.95 15.55
C ASP A 256 -4.05 21.86 14.58
N ARG A 257 -3.80 20.63 15.06
CA ARG A 257 -3.37 19.50 14.22
C ARG A 257 -4.57 18.71 13.72
N TYR A 258 -4.71 18.70 12.39
CA TYR A 258 -5.76 18.00 11.64
C TYR A 258 -5.16 16.89 10.75
N GLY A 259 -6.01 16.03 10.19
CA GLY A 259 -5.62 14.98 9.24
C GLY A 259 -5.16 13.67 9.87
N LEU A 260 -5.18 13.56 11.20
CA LEU A 260 -4.75 12.38 11.95
C LEU A 260 -5.87 11.33 12.02
N ILE A 261 -6.04 10.59 10.92
CA ILE A 261 -7.08 9.56 10.79
C ILE A 261 -6.57 8.24 11.37
N SER A 262 -7.21 7.80 12.47
CA SER A 262 -6.87 6.55 13.15
C SER A 262 -7.41 5.33 12.42
N VAL A 263 -6.54 4.33 12.24
CA VAL A 263 -6.89 3.00 11.67
C VAL A 263 -7.09 1.96 12.76
N LYS A 264 -6.53 2.24 13.95
CA LYS A 264 -6.65 1.39 15.12
C LYS A 264 -6.90 2.27 16.34
N SER A 265 -8.06 2.07 16.94
CA SER A 265 -8.43 2.75 18.18
C SER A 265 -8.81 1.75 19.24
N THR A 266 -8.35 2.00 20.45
CA THR A 266 -8.86 1.34 21.65
C THR A 266 -9.41 2.40 22.58
N VAL A 267 -10.67 2.29 22.97
CA VAL A 267 -11.25 3.14 24.02
C VAL A 267 -11.29 2.40 25.34
N HIS A 268 -10.82 3.06 26.38
CA HIS A 268 -10.93 2.61 27.75
C HIS A 268 -11.96 3.46 28.48
N PHE A 269 -12.89 2.77 29.13
CA PHE A 269 -13.91 3.40 29.96
C PHE A 269 -13.53 3.18 31.41
N CYS A 270 -13.10 4.25 32.06
CA CYS A 270 -12.68 4.31 33.45
C CYS A 270 -13.69 5.12 34.27
N ALA A 271 -13.64 4.99 35.60
CA ALA A 271 -14.62 5.62 36.49
C ALA A 271 -14.61 7.17 36.44
N LYS A 272 -13.50 7.77 36.01
CA LYS A 272 -13.29 9.24 36.04
C LYS A 272 -13.17 9.87 34.65
N GLU A 273 -12.83 9.08 33.65
CA GLU A 273 -12.53 9.58 32.30
C GLU A 273 -12.72 8.49 31.24
N ILE A 274 -12.85 8.95 30.01
CA ILE A 274 -12.81 8.11 28.80
C ILE A 274 -11.58 8.54 28.03
N PHE A 275 -10.75 7.57 27.67
CA PHE A 275 -9.59 7.85 26.84
C PHE A 275 -9.43 6.82 25.74
N ALA A 276 -8.79 7.23 24.66
CA ALA A 276 -8.49 6.39 23.53
C ALA A 276 -6.97 6.23 23.35
N GLU A 277 -6.51 4.99 23.16
CA GLU A 277 -5.28 4.73 22.42
C GLU A 277 -5.63 4.87 20.93
N ALA A 278 -4.97 5.79 20.23
CA ALA A 278 -5.20 6.04 18.81
C ALA A 278 -3.89 5.86 18.05
N ALA A 279 -3.96 5.09 16.96
CA ALA A 279 -2.79 4.77 16.16
C ALA A 279 -3.14 4.67 14.68
N THR A 280 -2.15 5.00 13.87
CA THR A 280 -2.18 4.84 12.43
C THR A 280 -1.03 3.95 11.99
N ALA A 281 -1.23 3.16 10.95
CA ALA A 281 -0.18 2.31 10.41
C ALA A 281 0.98 3.17 9.90
N ASP A 282 2.20 2.79 10.28
CA ASP A 282 3.41 3.34 9.68
C ASP A 282 3.45 3.00 8.19
N ILE A 283 4.01 3.91 7.41
CA ILE A 283 4.27 3.63 6.00
C ILE A 283 5.75 3.34 5.83
N CYS A 284 6.05 2.34 5.02
CA CYS A 284 7.40 2.12 4.56
C CYS A 284 7.88 3.34 3.76
N GLU A 285 8.91 4.00 4.29
CA GLU A 285 9.64 5.08 3.60
C GLU A 285 10.81 4.53 2.78
N ASP A 286 10.90 3.21 2.58
CA ASP A 286 11.97 2.60 1.80
C ASP A 286 11.68 2.70 0.30
N GLU A 287 12.63 3.26 -0.44
CA GLU A 287 12.59 3.32 -1.90
C GLU A 287 12.62 1.91 -2.51
N SER A 288 13.18 0.91 -1.79
CA SER A 288 13.28 -0.48 -2.25
C SER A 288 11.92 -1.06 -2.66
N ASP A 289 10.88 -0.75 -1.88
CA ASP A 289 9.50 -1.18 -2.13
C ASP A 289 8.89 -0.50 -3.37
N TYR A 290 9.52 0.59 -3.85
CA TYR A 290 9.16 1.33 -5.05
C TYR A 290 10.04 0.97 -6.26
N THR A 291 11.16 0.29 -6.07
CA THR A 291 12.09 -0.13 -7.15
C THR A 291 11.46 -0.99 -8.22
N ASP A 292 10.48 -1.84 -7.90
CA ASP A 292 9.71 -2.58 -8.93
C ASP A 292 9.04 -1.64 -9.94
N LEU A 293 8.70 -0.44 -9.47
CA LEU A 293 8.00 0.59 -10.20
C LEU A 293 8.98 1.55 -10.89
N VAL A 294 10.14 1.84 -10.30
CA VAL A 294 11.28 2.45 -11.01
C VAL A 294 11.74 1.53 -12.14
N GLY A 295 11.81 0.21 -11.91
CA GLY A 295 12.07 -0.80 -12.93
C GLY A 295 10.97 -0.90 -13.98
N TYR A 296 9.72 -0.58 -13.65
CA TYR A 296 8.61 -0.49 -14.61
C TYR A 296 8.65 0.82 -15.42
N GLU A 297 8.92 1.96 -14.79
CA GLU A 297 9.14 3.27 -15.44
C GLU A 297 10.39 3.24 -16.33
N LEU A 298 11.46 2.59 -15.89
CA LEU A 298 12.63 2.27 -16.72
C LEU A 298 12.21 1.42 -17.92
N ARG A 299 11.45 0.34 -17.72
CA ARG A 299 10.92 -0.49 -18.83
C ARG A 299 9.96 0.27 -19.77
N LYS A 300 9.24 1.29 -19.29
CA LYS A 300 8.37 2.14 -20.11
C LYS A 300 9.16 3.19 -20.90
N ARG A 301 10.25 3.70 -20.33
CA ARG A 301 11.13 4.71 -20.96
C ARG A 301 12.18 4.09 -21.88
N ILE A 302 12.48 2.80 -21.69
CA ILE A 302 13.31 1.98 -22.55
C ILE A 302 12.39 1.31 -23.57
N GLU A 303 12.18 1.94 -24.72
CA GLU A 303 11.61 1.24 -25.87
C GLU A 303 12.63 0.19 -26.34
N TYR A 304 12.18 -1.06 -26.41
CA TYR A 304 12.97 -2.19 -26.88
C TYR A 304 13.55 -1.89 -28.27
N ASP A 305 14.85 -2.13 -28.46
CA ASP A 305 15.59 -1.85 -29.70
C ASP A 305 15.65 -0.38 -30.14
N ARG A 306 15.30 0.57 -29.26
CA ARG A 306 15.50 2.00 -29.54
C ARG A 306 16.89 2.45 -29.13
N LYS A 307 17.49 3.27 -30.00
CA LYS A 307 18.79 3.89 -29.80
C LYS A 307 18.67 5.18 -28.97
N TYR A 308 19.41 5.22 -27.88
CA TYR A 308 19.57 6.37 -26.98
C TYR A 308 21.01 6.88 -27.07
N GLY A 309 21.28 7.71 -28.08
CA GLY A 309 22.64 8.15 -28.38
C GLY A 309 23.49 7.00 -28.91
N SER A 310 24.54 6.61 -28.19
CA SER A 310 25.41 5.47 -28.56
C SER A 310 25.02 4.17 -27.84
N THR A 311 23.90 4.16 -27.12
CA THR A 311 23.45 3.04 -26.29
C THR A 311 22.13 2.49 -26.82
N ILE A 312 22.01 1.16 -26.87
CA ILE A 312 20.80 0.41 -27.25
C ILE A 312 20.49 -0.59 -26.14
N ILE A 313 19.21 -0.84 -25.86
CA ILE A 313 18.81 -1.86 -24.87
C ILE A 313 17.89 -2.86 -25.57
N SER A 314 18.30 -4.13 -25.62
CA SER A 314 17.57 -5.24 -26.26
C SER A 314 17.48 -6.46 -25.35
N ASP A 315 16.90 -7.54 -25.88
CA ASP A 315 16.91 -8.90 -25.31
C ASP A 315 18.29 -9.45 -24.93
N LYS A 316 19.36 -8.90 -25.52
CA LYS A 316 20.76 -9.25 -25.26
C LYS A 316 21.42 -8.37 -24.18
N GLY A 317 20.66 -7.46 -23.55
CA GLY A 317 21.15 -6.54 -22.53
C GLY A 317 21.45 -5.14 -23.06
N ILE A 318 22.33 -4.40 -22.36
CA ILE A 318 22.78 -3.07 -22.79
C ILE A 318 23.86 -3.26 -23.86
N GLY A 319 23.66 -2.66 -25.04
CA GLY A 319 24.59 -2.64 -26.15
C GLY A 319 25.10 -1.23 -26.43
N PHE A 320 26.35 -1.11 -26.88
CA PHE A 320 26.91 0.15 -27.37
C PHE A 320 27.17 0.06 -28.87
N THR A 321 26.88 1.14 -29.58
CA THR A 321 27.11 1.26 -31.03
C THR A 321 28.03 2.44 -31.32
N SER A 322 29.02 2.22 -32.20
CA SER A 322 29.97 3.25 -32.65
C SER A 322 29.42 4.15 -33.74
N ASP A 323 28.31 3.78 -34.39
CA ASP A 323 27.94 4.35 -35.67
C ASP A 323 26.87 5.43 -35.55
N LYS A 324 26.97 6.46 -36.40
CA LYS A 324 25.95 7.51 -36.56
C LYS A 324 24.67 7.02 -37.27
N CYS A 325 24.57 5.73 -37.59
CA CYS A 325 23.44 5.17 -38.33
C CYS A 325 22.22 4.98 -37.41
N THR A 326 21.03 5.32 -37.91
CA THR A 326 19.75 5.33 -37.18
C THR A 326 19.01 3.99 -37.23
N ASP A 327 19.42 3.06 -38.09
CA ASP A 327 18.79 1.74 -38.23
C ASP A 327 19.51 0.66 -37.40
N SER A 328 18.80 0.08 -36.44
CA SER A 328 19.30 -0.93 -35.49
C SER A 328 19.68 -2.28 -36.14
N GLY A 329 19.18 -2.56 -37.35
CA GLY A 329 19.44 -3.82 -38.06
C GLY A 329 20.79 -3.89 -38.80
N GLN A 330 21.54 -2.78 -38.89
CA GLN A 330 22.80 -2.70 -39.65
C GLN A 330 23.98 -2.09 -38.88
N ALA A 331 23.77 -1.67 -37.63
CA ALA A 331 24.85 -1.09 -36.81
C ALA A 331 25.71 -2.17 -36.17
N ASP A 332 27.02 -1.93 -36.04
CA ASP A 332 27.90 -2.79 -35.25
C ASP A 332 27.58 -2.54 -33.76
N ILE A 333 26.92 -3.52 -33.12
CA ILE A 333 26.44 -3.39 -31.73
C ILE A 333 27.19 -4.41 -30.85
N SER A 334 27.93 -3.90 -29.88
CA SER A 334 28.60 -4.71 -28.86
C SER A 334 27.72 -4.83 -27.62
N TYR A 335 27.24 -6.03 -27.32
CA TYR A 335 26.45 -6.35 -26.13
C TYR A 335 27.32 -6.96 -25.02
N PHE A 336 26.94 -6.72 -23.76
CA PHE A 336 27.53 -7.47 -22.65
C PHE A 336 27.09 -8.94 -22.70
N THR A 337 28.06 -9.86 -22.68
CA THR A 337 27.75 -11.29 -22.52
C THR A 337 28.02 -11.68 -21.07
N ALA A 338 27.00 -12.10 -20.34
CA ALA A 338 27.18 -12.63 -18.99
C ALA A 338 27.74 -14.06 -19.07
N VAL A 339 28.95 -14.28 -18.57
CA VAL A 339 29.47 -15.63 -18.37
C VAL A 339 28.95 -16.13 -17.02
N GLY A 340 28.47 -17.37 -16.98
CA GLY A 340 27.78 -17.96 -15.83
C GLY A 340 28.51 -17.77 -14.50
N ASN A 341 27.70 -17.45 -13.48
CA ASN A 341 28.06 -17.22 -12.07
C ASN A 341 28.88 -15.94 -11.78
N LYS A 342 28.15 -14.81 -11.74
CA LYS A 342 28.46 -13.59 -10.98
C LYS A 342 29.87 -12.98 -11.14
N VAL A 343 30.31 -12.67 -12.36
CA VAL A 343 31.18 -11.51 -12.65
C VAL A 343 30.96 -11.15 -14.13
N THR A 344 30.69 -9.88 -14.45
CA THR A 344 30.73 -9.38 -15.83
C THR A 344 32.18 -8.99 -16.12
N GLU A 345 32.93 -9.84 -16.81
CA GLU A 345 34.30 -9.53 -17.24
C GLU A 345 34.27 -8.61 -18.46
N PHE A 346 34.64 -7.35 -18.27
CA PHE A 346 35.47 -6.66 -19.25
C PHE A 346 36.91 -6.74 -18.75
N GLY A 347 37.87 -7.00 -19.65
CA GLY A 347 39.30 -7.13 -19.36
C GLY A 347 39.95 -5.82 -18.91
N GLY A 348 39.57 -5.38 -17.71
CA GLY A 348 40.00 -4.18 -17.02
C GLY A 348 39.18 -4.13 -15.73
N ALA A 349 39.68 -4.78 -14.68
CA ALA A 349 39.03 -4.87 -13.39
C ALA A 349 38.64 -3.46 -12.88
N MET A 350 37.34 -3.22 -12.66
CA MET A 350 36.90 -2.16 -11.76
C MET A 350 37.19 -2.65 -10.34
N LEU A 351 38.43 -2.47 -9.88
CA LEU A 351 38.82 -2.91 -8.55
C LEU A 351 38.38 -1.95 -7.44
N ASP A 352 38.04 -0.68 -7.72
CA ASP A 352 37.76 0.27 -6.64
C ASP A 352 36.75 1.40 -7.00
N CYS A 353 35.81 1.19 -7.94
CA CYS A 353 34.78 2.18 -8.30
C CYS A 353 35.30 3.57 -8.77
N VAL A 354 36.61 3.73 -8.96
CA VAL A 354 37.23 4.94 -9.51
C VAL A 354 37.39 4.74 -11.02
N MET A 355 36.94 5.72 -11.82
CA MET A 355 37.13 5.68 -13.27
C MET A 355 38.58 6.05 -13.62
N PRO A 356 39.18 5.44 -14.67
CA PRO A 356 40.50 5.84 -15.14
C PRO A 356 40.48 7.28 -15.66
N ASP A 357 41.50 8.05 -15.27
CA ASP A 357 41.59 9.48 -15.57
C ASP A 357 41.97 9.73 -17.03
N LEU A 358 42.77 8.84 -17.62
CA LEU A 358 43.22 8.93 -19.00
C LEU A 358 43.61 7.55 -19.56
N ILE A 359 43.14 7.27 -20.78
CA ILE A 359 43.58 6.12 -21.57
C ILE A 359 44.24 6.65 -22.84
N GLU A 360 45.53 6.40 -22.98
CA GLU A 360 46.33 6.81 -24.13
C GLU A 360 46.68 5.57 -24.95
N THR A 361 46.32 5.58 -26.23
CA THR A 361 46.68 4.51 -27.17
C THR A 361 48.08 4.76 -27.69
N ILE A 362 49.02 3.87 -27.36
CA ILE A 362 50.42 3.98 -27.78
C ILE A 362 50.64 3.24 -29.09
N THR A 363 50.03 2.07 -29.25
CA THR A 363 50.09 1.31 -30.50
C THR A 363 48.76 0.60 -30.72
N ASP A 364 48.20 0.72 -31.92
CA ASP A 364 46.99 0.01 -32.33
C ASP A 364 47.21 -0.67 -33.68
N GLY A 365 48.06 -1.69 -33.66
CA GLY A 365 48.36 -2.51 -34.83
C GLY A 365 47.29 -3.55 -35.09
N ALA A 366 47.40 -4.16 -36.28
CA ALA A 366 46.59 -5.31 -36.67
C ALA A 366 46.86 -6.53 -35.77
N ASP A 367 48.12 -6.71 -35.35
CA ASP A 367 48.58 -7.88 -34.59
C ASP A 367 48.99 -7.56 -33.14
N GLU A 368 49.35 -6.32 -32.81
CA GLU A 368 49.79 -5.89 -31.47
C GLU A 368 49.17 -4.55 -31.05
N CYS A 369 48.77 -4.46 -29.78
CA CYS A 369 48.23 -3.26 -29.16
C CYS A 369 48.93 -2.95 -27.84
N GLU A 370 49.19 -1.66 -27.61
CA GLU A 370 49.65 -1.12 -26.33
C GLU A 370 48.83 0.10 -25.93
N ARG A 371 48.35 0.13 -24.69
CA ARG A 371 47.62 1.25 -24.09
C ARG A 371 48.23 1.63 -22.76
N HIS A 372 48.42 2.91 -22.54
CA HIS A 372 48.76 3.46 -21.23
C HIS A 372 47.49 3.93 -20.51
N ILE A 373 47.37 3.54 -19.25
CA ILE A 373 46.21 3.84 -18.40
C ILE A 373 46.71 4.54 -17.15
N THR A 374 46.23 5.76 -16.91
CA THR A 374 46.50 6.48 -15.66
C THR A 374 45.36 6.25 -14.69
N TYR A 375 45.69 5.76 -13.50
CA TYR A 375 44.73 5.39 -12.46
C TYR A 375 45.31 5.65 -11.07
N GLY A 376 44.62 6.46 -10.26
CA GLY A 376 44.99 6.71 -8.87
C GLY A 376 46.38 7.33 -8.69
N GLY A 377 46.81 8.18 -9.64
CA GLY A 377 48.14 8.79 -9.66
C GLY A 377 49.28 7.87 -10.13
N LYS A 378 48.97 6.65 -10.59
CA LYS A 378 49.92 5.69 -11.15
C LYS A 378 49.62 5.41 -12.62
N LYS A 379 50.63 5.05 -13.41
CA LYS A 379 50.52 4.76 -14.84
C LYS A 379 50.76 3.26 -15.08
N TYR A 380 49.95 2.64 -15.92
CA TYR A 380 50.02 1.22 -16.24
C TYR A 380 50.06 1.02 -17.75
N SER A 381 50.85 0.05 -18.22
CA SER A 381 50.88 -0.36 -19.62
C SER A 381 50.14 -1.69 -19.77
N LEU A 382 49.14 -1.69 -20.67
CA LEU A 382 48.41 -2.85 -21.11
C LEU A 382 48.86 -3.21 -22.53
N LYS A 383 49.53 -4.35 -22.68
CA LYS A 383 49.93 -4.91 -23.98
C LYS A 383 49.17 -6.18 -24.28
N TYR A 384 48.73 -6.36 -25.52
CA TYR A 384 48.13 -7.62 -25.99
C TYR A 384 48.30 -7.78 -27.50
N LYS A 385 48.31 -9.04 -27.96
CA LYS A 385 48.26 -9.40 -29.37
C LYS A 385 46.83 -9.65 -29.84
N LYS A 386 46.57 -9.46 -31.13
CA LYS A 386 45.29 -9.75 -31.79
C LYS A 386 45.49 -10.92 -32.76
N GLU A 387 45.09 -12.12 -32.37
CA GLU A 387 45.13 -13.30 -33.23
C GLU A 387 43.72 -13.76 -33.58
N LYS A 388 43.35 -13.74 -34.87
CA LYS A 388 42.02 -14.17 -35.37
C LYS A 388 40.86 -13.52 -34.60
N GLY A 389 40.99 -12.23 -34.28
CA GLY A 389 39.99 -11.46 -33.53
C GLY A 389 39.96 -11.73 -32.02
N LYS A 390 40.85 -12.58 -31.49
CA LYS A 390 41.00 -12.81 -30.05
C LYS A 390 42.24 -12.10 -29.51
N LYS A 391 42.14 -11.59 -28.29
CA LYS A 391 43.28 -11.00 -27.58
C LYS A 391 44.09 -12.11 -26.91
N THR A 392 45.37 -12.20 -27.24
CA THR A 392 46.33 -13.17 -26.68
C THR A 392 47.54 -12.42 -26.11
N ASP A 393 48.38 -13.10 -25.33
CA ASP A 393 49.59 -12.51 -24.71
C ASP A 393 49.34 -11.18 -23.96
N ILE A 394 48.30 -11.16 -23.12
CA ILE A 394 47.92 -9.96 -22.37
C ILE A 394 48.89 -9.76 -21.19
N SER A 395 49.56 -8.61 -21.14
CA SER A 395 50.36 -8.19 -20.00
C SER A 395 49.89 -6.83 -19.50
N PHE A 396 49.84 -6.69 -18.17
CA PHE A 396 49.47 -5.47 -17.49
C PHE A 396 50.49 -5.18 -16.40
N THR A 397 51.23 -4.09 -16.55
CA THR A 397 52.37 -3.76 -15.67
C THR A 397 52.37 -2.30 -15.33
N GLU A 398 52.67 -1.96 -14.07
CA GLU A 398 52.90 -0.57 -13.66
C GLU A 398 54.13 -0.02 -14.41
N VAL A 399 53.95 1.14 -15.05
CA VAL A 399 55.03 1.86 -15.72
C VAL A 399 55.72 2.70 -14.64
N VAL A 400 56.87 2.23 -14.18
CA VAL A 400 57.73 3.01 -13.30
C VAL A 400 58.50 3.97 -14.18
N GLU A 401 58.16 5.27 -14.12
CA GLU A 401 58.98 6.34 -14.68
C GLU A 401 60.19 6.66 -13.79
#